data_AF-A0A3N4VE09-F1
#
_entry.id   AF-A0A3N4VE09-F1
#
_cell.length_a   1.000
_cell.length_b   1.000
_cell.length_c   1.000
_cell.angle_alpha   90.00
_cell.angle_beta   90.00
_cell.angle_gamma   90.00
#
_symmetry.space_group_name_H-M   'P 1'
#
loop_
_entity.id
_entity.type
_entity.pdbx_description
1 polymer ?
#
loop_
_entity_poly.entity_id
_entity_poly.type
_entity_poly.pdbx_seq_one_letter_code
_entity_poly.pdbx_strand_id
1 'polypeptide(L)'
;MDIPQLTSDCSQCAGLCCIGLSFQQGDDFAIDKPSGTPCPNLDQSHRCKIHADLKDKGFEGCIKFDCAGAGQRVTQMRFNGETWQDHPELIFAMMRDFENLRPLHERLQQLVEAGAKSLPDALESERIALIARTSRVWADTDSLRKRFNTFLKAVAKTQTS
;
A
#
# COMPACT_ATOMS: atom_id res chain seq x y z
N MET A 1 20.30 2.44 -5.43
CA MET A 1 19.46 3.02 -4.36
C MET A 1 18.20 2.21 -4.40
N ASP A 2 18.02 1.31 -3.45
CA ASP A 2 17.13 0.17 -3.68
C ASP A 2 15.72 0.53 -3.23
N ILE A 3 14.88 0.86 -4.21
CA ILE A 3 13.45 1.04 -4.03
C ILE A 3 12.85 -0.35 -3.84
N PRO A 4 12.01 -0.58 -2.81
CA PRO A 4 11.31 -1.85 -2.69
C PRO A 4 10.43 -2.11 -3.92
N GLN A 5 10.06 -3.37 -4.16
CA GLN A 5 9.13 -3.67 -5.26
C GLN A 5 7.79 -2.98 -5.01
N LEU A 6 7.41 -2.06 -5.89
CA LEU A 6 6.19 -1.25 -5.77
C LEU A 6 5.00 -1.79 -6.56
N THR A 7 5.21 -2.84 -7.36
CA THR A 7 4.11 -3.57 -8.00
C THR A 7 3.53 -4.56 -7.01
N SER A 8 2.22 -4.52 -6.77
CA SER A 8 1.55 -5.50 -5.91
C SER A 8 1.66 -6.91 -6.50
N ASP A 9 2.14 -7.84 -5.68
CA ASP A 9 2.17 -9.27 -5.99
C ASP A 9 1.42 -10.02 -4.89
N CYS A 10 0.14 -10.26 -5.13
CA CYS A 10 -0.71 -10.97 -4.17
C CYS A 10 -0.28 -12.42 -3.93
N SER A 11 0.51 -13.04 -4.83
CA SER A 11 1.01 -14.40 -4.63
C SER A 11 2.08 -14.51 -3.54
N GLN A 12 2.69 -13.38 -3.19
CA GLN A 12 3.70 -13.24 -2.13
C GLN A 12 3.13 -12.59 -0.86
N CYS A 13 1.81 -12.44 -0.75
CA CYS A 13 1.14 -11.74 0.34
C CYS A 13 0.21 -12.69 1.12
N ALA A 14 -0.02 -12.40 2.40
CA ALA A 14 -1.01 -13.08 3.23
C ALA A 14 -2.43 -12.46 3.13
N GLY A 15 -2.80 -11.87 1.98
CA GLY A 15 -4.14 -11.31 1.74
C GLY A 15 -4.47 -10.05 2.56
N LEU A 16 -3.45 -9.28 2.95
CA LEU A 16 -3.59 -8.23 3.98
C LEU A 16 -4.57 -7.10 3.60
N CYS A 17 -4.69 -6.73 2.33
CA CYS A 17 -5.70 -5.75 1.89
C CYS A 17 -7.15 -6.27 2.02
N CYS A 18 -7.37 -7.58 1.83
CA CYS A 18 -8.69 -8.22 1.95
C CYS A 18 -9.16 -8.33 3.40
N ILE A 19 -8.25 -8.23 4.36
CA ILE A 19 -8.54 -8.30 5.80
C ILE A 19 -8.58 -6.89 6.38
N GLY A 20 -7.57 -6.09 6.01
CA GLY A 20 -7.25 -4.85 6.67
C GLY A 20 -8.03 -3.62 6.25
N LEU A 21 -8.67 -3.64 5.09
CA LEU A 21 -9.50 -2.53 4.66
C LEU A 21 -10.93 -2.74 5.18
N SER A 22 -11.54 -1.69 5.70
CA SER A 22 -12.98 -1.68 5.94
C SER A 22 -13.73 -1.44 4.64
N PHE A 23 -14.82 -2.16 4.42
CA PHE A 23 -15.79 -1.91 3.37
C PHE A 23 -17.07 -1.37 3.99
N GLN A 24 -17.63 -0.35 3.36
CA GLN A 24 -18.96 0.17 3.65
C GLN A 24 -19.83 -0.11 2.45
N GLN A 25 -20.99 -0.72 2.66
CA GLN A 25 -21.91 -1.04 1.57
C GLN A 25 -22.34 0.25 0.85
N GLY A 26 -22.25 0.25 -0.49
CA GLY A 26 -22.55 1.40 -1.33
C GLY A 26 -22.00 1.23 -2.74
N ASP A 27 -21.63 2.33 -3.39
CA ASP A 27 -21.20 2.35 -4.79
C ASP A 27 -19.94 1.52 -5.04
N ASP A 28 -18.98 1.55 -4.10
CA ASP A 28 -17.69 0.87 -4.26
C ASP A 28 -17.69 -0.58 -3.74
N PHE A 29 -18.63 -0.96 -2.86
CA PHE A 29 -18.65 -2.26 -2.19
C PHE A 29 -20.07 -2.80 -2.00
N ALA A 30 -20.30 -4.04 -2.41
CA ALA A 30 -21.58 -4.74 -2.27
C ALA A 30 -21.91 -5.16 -0.82
N ILE A 31 -20.94 -5.11 0.09
CA ILE A 31 -21.06 -5.58 1.47
C ILE A 31 -20.43 -4.59 2.46
N ASP A 32 -20.93 -4.61 3.69
CA ASP A 32 -20.18 -4.12 4.84
C ASP A 32 -19.14 -5.16 5.28
N LYS A 33 -17.95 -4.67 5.64
CA LYS A 33 -16.89 -5.50 6.19
C LYS A 33 -16.01 -4.66 7.11
N PRO A 34 -15.96 -4.90 8.43
CA PRO A 34 -15.04 -4.17 9.29
C PRO A 34 -13.57 -4.49 8.95
N SER A 35 -12.65 -3.58 9.29
CA SER A 35 -11.21 -3.87 9.26
C SER A 35 -10.87 -5.01 10.22
N GLY A 36 -9.87 -5.81 9.86
CA GLY A 36 -9.44 -6.98 10.64
C GLY A 36 -10.29 -8.23 10.43
N THR A 37 -11.41 -8.13 9.69
CA THR A 37 -12.23 -9.28 9.31
C THR A 37 -11.88 -9.72 7.88
N PRO A 38 -11.53 -11.00 7.64
CA PRO A 38 -11.26 -11.52 6.31
C PRO A 38 -12.46 -11.33 5.37
N CYS A 39 -12.21 -10.81 4.17
CA CYS A 39 -13.21 -10.76 3.11
C CYS A 39 -13.73 -12.17 2.79
N PRO A 40 -15.06 -12.39 2.63
CA PRO A 40 -15.60 -13.71 2.27
C PRO A 40 -15.11 -14.24 0.91
N ASN A 41 -14.57 -13.34 0.08
CA ASN A 41 -13.97 -13.67 -1.20
C ASN A 41 -12.50 -14.09 -1.12
N LEU A 42 -11.86 -14.01 0.06
CA LEU A 42 -10.49 -14.48 0.28
C LEU A 42 -10.46 -16.02 0.38
N ASP A 43 -9.56 -16.68 -0.35
CA ASP A 43 -9.35 -18.13 -0.29
C ASP A 43 -8.25 -18.54 0.71
N GLN A 44 -8.02 -19.85 0.82
CA GLN A 44 -6.96 -20.47 1.64
C GLN A 44 -5.56 -20.33 1.03
N SER A 45 -5.45 -19.71 -0.14
CA SER A 45 -4.19 -19.36 -0.78
C SER A 45 -3.95 -17.86 -0.75
N HIS A 46 -4.67 -17.13 0.12
CA HIS A 46 -4.56 -15.68 0.29
C HIS A 46 -4.91 -14.85 -0.95
N ARG A 47 -5.66 -15.42 -1.90
CA ARG A 47 -6.10 -14.74 -3.13
C ARG A 47 -7.59 -14.45 -3.11
N CYS A 48 -7.99 -13.42 -3.85
CA CYS A 48 -9.39 -13.11 -4.07
C CYS A 48 -9.97 -14.05 -5.13
N LYS A 49 -10.97 -14.87 -4.75
CA LYS A 49 -11.65 -15.84 -5.63
C LYS A 49 -12.38 -15.20 -6.82
N ILE A 50 -12.73 -13.92 -6.69
CA ILE A 50 -13.52 -13.18 -7.68
C ILE A 50 -12.72 -12.03 -8.31
N HIS A 51 -11.39 -12.07 -8.26
CA HIS A 51 -10.57 -10.92 -8.66
C HIS A 51 -10.86 -10.44 -10.11
N ALA A 52 -11.09 -11.38 -11.03
CA ALA A 52 -11.45 -11.10 -12.41
C ALA A 52 -12.86 -10.49 -12.57
N ASP A 53 -13.75 -10.71 -11.59
CA ASP A 53 -15.16 -10.34 -11.63
C ASP A 53 -15.51 -9.23 -10.63
N LEU A 54 -14.52 -8.55 -10.02
CA LEU A 54 -14.73 -7.58 -8.94
C LEU A 54 -15.75 -6.50 -9.32
N LYS A 55 -15.66 -5.99 -10.55
CA LYS A 55 -16.57 -4.95 -11.05
C LYS A 55 -18.01 -5.46 -11.06
N ASP A 56 -18.24 -6.61 -11.69
CA ASP A 56 -19.57 -7.19 -11.87
C ASP A 56 -20.17 -7.68 -10.55
N LYS A 57 -19.33 -7.94 -9.55
CA LYS A 57 -19.74 -8.33 -8.18
C LYS A 57 -19.88 -7.14 -7.22
N GLY A 58 -19.70 -5.91 -7.68
CA GLY A 58 -19.85 -4.70 -6.87
C GLY A 58 -18.69 -4.44 -5.92
N PHE A 59 -17.45 -4.68 -6.34
CA PHE A 59 -16.23 -4.40 -5.57
C PHE A 59 -15.30 -3.44 -6.33
N GLU A 60 -15.85 -2.37 -6.89
CA GLU A 60 -15.07 -1.37 -7.64
C GLU A 60 -14.00 -0.69 -6.77
N GLY A 61 -14.25 -0.55 -5.47
CA GLY A 61 -13.25 -0.06 -4.52
C GLY A 61 -12.00 -0.94 -4.46
N CYS A 62 -12.12 -2.26 -4.64
CA CYS A 62 -10.97 -3.17 -4.72
C CYS A 62 -10.17 -3.00 -6.02
N ILE A 63 -10.78 -2.49 -7.09
CA ILE A 63 -10.10 -2.22 -8.38
C ILE A 63 -9.34 -0.90 -8.30
N LYS A 64 -9.94 0.12 -7.67
CA LYS A 64 -9.32 1.44 -7.46
C LYS A 64 -8.15 1.41 -6.49
N PHE A 65 -8.10 0.39 -5.63
CA PHE A 65 -7.09 0.26 -4.59
C PHE A 65 -5.88 -0.55 -5.06
N ASP A 66 -4.68 0.00 -4.87
CA ASP A 66 -3.42 -0.72 -4.94
C ASP A 66 -2.63 -0.47 -3.66
N CYS A 67 -2.05 -1.52 -3.06
CA CYS A 67 -1.18 -1.39 -1.89
C CYS A 67 0.27 -1.07 -2.25
N ALA A 68 0.58 -0.92 -3.54
CA ALA A 68 1.90 -0.59 -4.07
C ALA A 68 3.00 -1.50 -3.51
N GLY A 69 2.71 -2.80 -3.40
CA GLY A 69 3.66 -3.79 -2.93
C GLY A 69 3.83 -3.91 -1.40
N ALA A 70 3.06 -3.16 -0.60
CA ALA A 70 3.19 -3.16 0.85
C ALA A 70 2.84 -4.53 1.46
N GLY A 71 1.81 -5.19 0.93
CA GLY A 71 1.33 -6.47 1.44
C GLY A 71 2.41 -7.56 1.39
N GLN A 72 3.01 -7.78 0.21
CA GLN A 72 4.07 -8.78 0.10
C GLN A 72 5.31 -8.41 0.91
N ARG A 73 5.63 -7.12 1.04
CA ARG A 73 6.79 -6.72 1.83
C ARG A 73 6.59 -7.03 3.32
N VAL A 74 5.39 -6.82 3.85
CA VAL A 74 5.06 -7.22 5.22
C VAL A 74 5.22 -8.72 5.37
N THR A 75 4.52 -9.53 4.56
CA THR A 75 4.55 -10.98 4.67
C THR A 75 5.97 -11.54 4.55
N GLN A 76 6.71 -11.14 3.50
CA GLN A 76 8.02 -11.72 3.22
C GLN A 76 9.13 -11.18 4.13
N MET A 77 9.20 -9.87 4.37
CA MET A 77 10.33 -9.30 5.11
C MET A 77 10.11 -9.24 6.62
N ARG A 78 8.87 -9.07 7.09
CA ARG A 78 8.59 -8.89 8.52
C ARG A 78 8.24 -10.19 9.22
N PHE A 79 7.59 -11.09 8.49
CA PHE A 79 7.10 -12.38 8.97
C PHE A 79 7.75 -13.58 8.27
N ASN A 80 8.80 -13.36 7.46
CA ASN A 80 9.57 -14.43 6.82
C ASN A 80 8.71 -15.42 6.02
N GLY A 81 7.63 -14.94 5.41
CA GLY A 81 6.69 -15.75 4.61
C GLY A 81 5.57 -16.42 5.42
N GLU A 82 5.56 -16.33 6.75
CA GLU A 82 4.47 -16.86 7.58
C GLU A 82 3.15 -16.15 7.28
N THR A 83 2.04 -16.87 7.50
CA THR A 83 0.68 -16.39 7.19
C THR A 83 -0.22 -16.50 8.40
N TRP A 84 -1.23 -15.64 8.49
CA TRP A 84 -2.22 -15.70 9.57
C TRP A 84 -3.19 -16.88 9.42
N GLN A 85 -3.31 -17.50 8.24
CA GLN A 85 -4.15 -18.69 8.06
C GLN A 85 -3.51 -19.91 8.72
N ASP A 86 -2.19 -20.04 8.59
CA ASP A 86 -1.41 -21.10 9.26
C ASP A 86 -1.16 -20.77 10.74
N HIS A 87 -0.98 -19.48 11.04
CA HIS A 87 -0.67 -18.95 12.38
C HIS A 87 -1.64 -17.82 12.77
N PRO A 88 -2.89 -18.13 13.19
CA PRO A 88 -3.93 -17.15 13.48
C PRO A 88 -3.55 -16.04 14.46
N GLU A 89 -2.62 -16.31 15.37
CA GLU A 89 -2.05 -15.34 16.30
C GLU A 89 -1.33 -14.17 15.61
N LEU A 90 -0.88 -14.32 14.37
CA LEU A 90 -0.14 -13.30 13.63
C LEU A 90 -1.03 -12.19 13.07
N ILE A 91 -2.35 -12.40 12.97
CA ILE A 91 -3.26 -11.50 12.25
C ILE A 91 -3.14 -10.05 12.72
N PHE A 92 -3.11 -9.80 14.02
CA PHE A 92 -3.00 -8.45 14.58
C PHE A 92 -1.65 -7.79 14.30
N ALA A 93 -0.56 -8.57 14.39
CA ALA A 93 0.78 -8.06 14.14
C ALA A 93 0.97 -7.71 12.65
N MET A 94 0.51 -8.59 11.76
CA MET A 94 0.54 -8.37 10.30
C MET A 94 -0.30 -7.15 9.92
N MET A 95 -1.49 -7.03 10.51
CA MET A 95 -2.39 -5.90 10.28
C MET A 95 -1.76 -4.57 10.68
N ARG A 96 -1.21 -4.49 11.90
CA ARG A 96 -0.49 -3.30 12.37
C ARG A 96 0.66 -2.93 11.45
N ASP A 97 1.46 -3.91 11.02
CA ASP A 97 2.63 -3.65 10.19
C ASP A 97 2.23 -3.24 8.76
N PHE A 98 1.13 -3.77 8.23
CA PHE A 98 0.54 -3.32 6.97
C PHE A 98 -0.01 -1.90 7.03
N GLU A 99 -0.74 -1.55 8.09
CA GLU A 99 -1.27 -0.20 8.30
C GLU A 99 -0.15 0.85 8.36
N ASN A 100 0.99 0.52 8.98
CA ASN A 100 2.16 1.38 9.06
C ASN A 100 2.90 1.51 7.71
N LEU A 101 3.04 0.41 6.98
CA LEU A 101 3.89 0.35 5.78
C LEU A 101 3.17 0.82 4.51
N ARG A 102 1.88 0.54 4.37
CA ARG A 102 1.06 0.92 3.20
C ARG A 102 1.22 2.40 2.80
N PRO A 103 1.03 3.39 3.70
CA PRO A 103 1.18 4.80 3.32
C PRO A 103 2.61 5.17 2.91
N LEU A 104 3.63 4.43 3.34
CA LEU A 104 5.00 4.65 2.89
C LEU A 104 5.21 4.15 1.45
N HIS A 105 4.63 3.01 1.11
CA HIS A 105 4.64 2.47 -0.26
C HIS A 105 3.89 3.36 -1.25
N GLU A 106 2.72 3.89 -0.85
CA GLU A 106 1.98 4.86 -1.65
C GLU A 106 2.82 6.12 -1.93
N ARG A 107 3.57 6.62 -0.94
CA ARG A 107 4.48 7.76 -1.14
C ARG A 107 5.66 7.40 -2.03
N LEU A 108 6.21 6.21 -1.91
CA LEU A 108 7.29 5.74 -2.79
C LEU A 108 6.81 5.70 -4.24
N GLN A 109 5.59 5.22 -4.49
CA GLN A 109 4.98 5.26 -5.82
C GLN A 109 4.85 6.69 -6.34
N GLN A 110 4.31 7.62 -5.54
CA GLN A 110 4.20 9.04 -5.91
C GLN A 110 5.58 9.69 -6.15
N LEU A 111 6.63 9.32 -5.40
CA LEU A 111 8.00 9.79 -5.59
C LEU A 111 8.62 9.22 -6.88
N VAL A 112 8.31 7.98 -7.25
CA VAL A 112 8.75 7.39 -8.52
C VAL A 112 8.06 8.09 -9.69
N GLU A 113 6.74 8.28 -9.61
CA GLU A 113 5.93 9.00 -10.61
C GLU A 113 6.39 10.45 -10.79
N ALA A 114 6.72 11.14 -9.70
CA ALA A 114 7.26 12.49 -9.76
C ALA A 114 8.58 12.57 -10.53
N GLY A 115 9.40 11.50 -10.52
CA GLY A 115 10.64 11.42 -11.27
C GLY A 115 10.47 11.25 -12.78
N ALA A 116 9.26 10.90 -13.24
CA ALA A 116 8.94 10.91 -14.67
C ALA A 116 8.65 12.33 -15.20
N LYS A 117 8.59 13.33 -14.31
CA LYS A 117 8.38 14.73 -14.65
C LYS A 117 9.72 15.47 -14.69
N SER A 118 9.80 16.55 -15.45
CA SER A 118 10.94 17.46 -15.42
C SER A 118 10.90 18.29 -14.14
N LEU A 119 11.70 17.91 -13.14
CA LEU A 119 11.82 18.62 -11.87
C LEU A 119 13.05 19.54 -11.87
N PRO A 120 13.00 20.73 -11.24
CA PRO A 120 14.20 21.50 -10.93
C PRO A 120 15.17 20.69 -10.06
N ASP A 121 16.47 20.89 -10.23
CA ASP A 121 17.54 20.13 -9.56
C ASP A 121 17.37 20.01 -8.04
N ALA A 122 16.91 21.09 -7.39
CA ALA A 122 16.66 21.11 -5.96
C ALA A 122 15.51 20.16 -5.55
N LEU A 123 14.44 20.08 -6.35
CA LEU A 123 13.33 19.16 -6.11
C LEU A 123 13.71 17.72 -6.44
N GLU A 124 14.51 17.51 -7.49
CA GLU A 124 15.00 16.17 -7.82
C GLU A 124 15.90 15.62 -6.70
N SER A 125 16.79 16.46 -6.17
CA SER A 125 17.64 16.11 -5.01
C SER A 125 16.80 15.75 -3.77
N GLU A 126 15.74 16.53 -3.51
CA GLU A 126 14.81 16.27 -2.41
C GLU A 126 14.00 14.98 -2.62
N ARG A 127 13.54 14.71 -3.84
CA ARG A 127 12.83 13.47 -4.21
C ARG A 127 13.70 12.25 -3.93
N ILE A 128 14.96 12.29 -4.35
CA ILE A 128 15.94 11.21 -4.12
C ILE A 128 16.16 11.01 -2.61
N ALA A 129 16.32 12.09 -1.84
CA ALA A 129 16.48 12.01 -0.39
C ALA A 129 15.23 11.44 0.31
N LEU A 130 14.03 11.78 -0.16
CA LEU A 130 12.77 11.22 0.32
C LEU A 130 12.63 9.74 -0.01
N ILE A 131 13.02 9.29 -1.21
CA ILE A 131 13.05 7.87 -1.58
C ILE A 131 14.00 7.11 -0.64
N ALA A 132 15.22 7.62 -0.45
CA ALA A 132 16.21 6.97 0.40
C ALA A 132 15.73 6.82 1.85
N ARG A 133 15.07 7.86 2.39
CA ARG A 133 14.53 7.81 3.75
C ARG A 133 13.31 6.91 3.87
N THR A 134 12.34 7.06 2.97
CA THR A 134 11.05 6.34 3.02
C THR A 134 11.25 4.83 2.80
N SER A 135 12.20 4.43 1.94
CA SER A 135 12.47 3.02 1.67
C SER A 135 13.01 2.25 2.88
N ARG A 136 13.59 2.94 3.88
CA ARG A 136 14.28 2.35 5.03
C ARG A 136 13.48 2.31 6.33
N VAL A 137 12.34 2.98 6.38
CA VAL A 137 11.50 3.02 7.58
C VAL A 137 10.30 2.09 7.42
N TRP A 138 9.79 1.60 8.54
CA TRP A 138 8.64 0.70 8.58
C TRP A 138 7.35 1.41 8.99
N ALA A 139 7.49 2.48 9.76
CA ALA A 139 6.41 3.32 10.20
C ALA A 139 6.76 4.77 9.88
N ASP A 140 5.71 5.52 9.58
CA ASP A 140 5.83 6.94 9.28
C ASP A 140 6.17 7.75 10.54
N THR A 141 6.70 8.95 10.32
CA THR A 141 6.89 9.96 11.37
C THR A 141 6.27 11.26 10.93
N ASP A 142 5.80 12.09 11.86
CA ASP A 142 5.23 13.40 11.53
C ASP A 142 6.21 14.27 10.73
N SER A 143 7.50 14.17 11.04
CA SER A 143 8.57 14.86 10.32
C SER A 143 8.66 14.39 8.86
N LEU A 144 8.69 13.07 8.61
CA LEU A 144 8.74 12.52 7.26
C LEU A 144 7.48 12.88 6.46
N ARG A 145 6.30 12.74 7.07
CA ARG A 145 5.01 13.13 6.47
C ARG A 145 4.98 14.61 6.08
N LYS A 146 5.40 15.50 6.99
CA LYS A 146 5.45 16.94 6.74
C LYS A 146 6.43 17.28 5.61
N ARG A 147 7.59 16.64 5.58
CA ARG A 147 8.60 16.80 4.52
C ARG A 147 8.05 16.36 3.17
N PHE A 148 7.43 15.18 3.09
CA PHE A 148 6.77 14.68 1.89
C PHE A 148 5.65 15.60 1.39
N ASN A 149 4.77 16.05 2.28
CA ASN A 149 3.69 16.98 1.92
C ASN A 149 4.22 18.33 1.40
N THR A 150 5.35 18.79 1.94
CA THR A 150 6.01 20.01 1.46
C THR A 150 6.56 19.81 0.05
N PHE A 151 7.18 18.65 -0.21
CA PHE A 151 7.65 18.26 -1.54
C PHE A 151 6.50 18.21 -2.56
N LEU A 152 5.38 17.54 -2.25
CA LEU A 152 4.23 17.47 -3.17
C LEU A 152 3.68 18.86 -3.52
N LYS A 153 3.57 19.77 -2.54
CA LYS A 153 3.14 21.15 -2.78
C LYS A 153 4.11 21.90 -3.70
N ALA A 154 5.41 21.66 -3.60
CA ALA A 154 6.40 22.28 -4.48
C ALA A 154 6.30 21.73 -5.91
N VAL A 155 6.17 20.41 -6.06
CA VAL A 155 5.98 19.73 -7.36
C VAL A 155 4.70 20.15 -8.06
N ALA A 156 3.61 20.40 -7.32
CA ALA A 156 2.37 20.91 -7.91
C ALA A 156 2.56 22.32 -8.49
N LYS A 157 3.28 23.21 -7.80
CA LYS A 157 3.55 24.57 -8.27
C LYS A 157 4.36 24.61 -9.55
N THR A 158 5.32 23.69 -9.72
CA THR A 158 6.14 23.62 -10.94
C THR A 158 5.39 23.10 -12.17
N GLN A 159 4.20 22.52 -12.00
CA GLN A 159 3.37 22.02 -13.11
C GLN A 159 2.26 22.99 -13.53
N THR A 160 2.01 24.02 -12.72
CA THR A 160 1.01 25.06 -12.99
C THR A 160 1.61 26.36 -13.53
N SER A 161 2.93 26.41 -13.75
CA SER A 161 3.68 27.55 -14.29
C SER A 161 4.30 27.16 -15.62
#